data_AF-A0A2E4CU11-F1
#
_entry.id   AF-A0A2E4CU11-F1
#
_cell.length_a   1.000
_cell.length_b   1.000
_cell.length_c   1.000
_cell.angle_alpha   90.00
_cell.angle_beta   90.00
_cell.angle_gamma   90.00
#
_symmetry.space_group_name_H-M   'P 1'
#
loop_
_entity.id
_entity.type
_entity.pdbx_description
1 polymer ?
#
loop_
_entity_poly.entity_id
_entity_poly.type
_entity_poly.pdbx_seq_one_letter_code
_entity_poly.pdbx_strand_id
1 'polypeptide(L)'
;PEGLRTDRTISWQADWYDLVRAYGQVKARNAPTLHTVRDRQVMTLESALDRVSNMLGLTLDWMVLEDFLPAGADKRLRKSAMASSFVAALELARTGRAELAQDDIFGPLRLRRCRTRETA
;
A
#
# COMPACT_ATOMS: atom_id res chain seq x y z
N PRO A 1 -14.20 65.37 -36.21
CA PRO A 1 -12.89 65.46 -35.53
C PRO A 1 -12.39 64.05 -35.18
N GLU A 2 -11.36 63.56 -35.87
CA GLU A 2 -10.78 62.25 -35.58
C GLU A 2 -9.92 62.31 -34.30
N GLY A 3 -10.11 61.35 -33.40
CA GLY A 3 -9.49 61.33 -32.07
C GLY A 3 -8.03 60.83 -32.11
N LEU A 4 -7.15 61.52 -31.39
CA LEU A 4 -5.73 61.18 -31.28
C LEU A 4 -5.55 59.78 -30.68
N ARG A 5 -4.90 58.88 -31.43
CA ARG A 5 -4.55 57.54 -30.97
C ARG A 5 -3.30 57.61 -30.10
N THR A 6 -3.45 57.39 -28.80
CA THR A 6 -2.32 57.36 -27.85
C THR A 6 -1.65 55.99 -27.89
N ASP A 7 -0.41 55.94 -28.39
CA ASP A 7 0.42 54.74 -28.30
C ASP A 7 1.13 54.76 -26.94
N ARG A 8 0.79 53.82 -26.05
CA ARG A 8 1.33 53.77 -24.69
C ARG A 8 2.47 52.76 -24.62
N THR A 9 3.71 53.25 -24.64
CA THR A 9 4.89 52.43 -24.34
C THR A 9 5.09 52.33 -22.84
N ILE A 10 5.00 51.13 -22.27
CA ILE A 10 5.27 50.90 -20.85
C ILE A 10 6.76 50.60 -20.67
N SER A 11 7.48 51.51 -20.01
CA SER A 11 8.85 51.31 -19.57
C SER A 11 8.83 50.72 -18.16
N TRP A 12 9.25 49.47 -18.02
CA TRP A 12 9.45 48.84 -16.72
C TRP A 12 10.85 49.14 -16.22
N GLN A 13 10.95 49.68 -15.01
CA GLN A 13 12.21 49.88 -14.30
C GLN A 13 12.27 48.88 -13.16
N ALA A 14 13.43 48.25 -12.98
CA ALA A 14 13.71 47.36 -11.87
C ALA A 14 15.13 47.63 -11.39
N ASP A 15 15.32 47.63 -10.08
CA ASP A 15 16.66 47.68 -9.49
C ASP A 15 17.20 46.28 -9.20
N TRP A 16 18.45 46.21 -8.72
CA TRP A 16 19.07 44.93 -8.37
C TRP A 16 18.35 44.20 -7.23
N TYR A 17 17.75 44.94 -6.30
CA TYR A 17 17.02 44.36 -5.19
C TYR A 17 15.74 43.67 -5.67
N ASP A 18 15.01 44.27 -6.62
CA ASP A 18 13.83 43.69 -7.25
C ASP A 18 14.14 42.33 -7.90
N LEU A 19 15.29 42.25 -8.59
CA LEU A 19 15.73 41.01 -9.24
C LEU A 19 16.01 39.90 -8.22
N VAL A 20 16.79 40.22 -7.17
CA VAL A 20 17.16 39.25 -6.13
C VAL A 20 15.95 38.81 -5.32
N ARG A 21 15.04 39.74 -4.99
CA ARG A 21 13.79 39.46 -4.29
C ARG A 21 12.88 38.56 -5.11
N ALA A 22 12.69 38.84 -6.40
CA ALA A 22 11.89 38.02 -7.29
C ALA A 22 12.46 36.60 -7.40
N TYR A 23 13.79 36.47 -7.56
CA TYR A 23 14.46 35.17 -7.58
C TYR A 23 14.25 34.39 -6.28
N GLY A 24 14.41 35.04 -5.11
CA GLY A 24 14.19 34.42 -3.81
C GLY A 24 12.76 33.90 -3.64
N GLN A 25 11.76 34.66 -4.07
CA GLN A 25 10.35 34.26 -4.01
C GLN A 25 10.04 33.07 -4.94
N VAL A 26 10.62 33.03 -6.14
CA VAL A 26 10.47 31.87 -7.05
C VAL A 26 11.16 30.64 -6.46
N LYS A 27 12.38 30.79 -5.96
CA LYS A 27 13.14 29.72 -5.33
C LYS A 27 12.45 29.14 -4.10
N ALA A 28 11.87 29.99 -3.24
CA ALA A 28 11.13 29.56 -2.06
C ALA A 28 9.83 28.83 -2.41
N ARG A 29 9.08 29.30 -3.43
CA ARG A 29 7.87 28.62 -3.90
C ARG A 29 8.15 27.26 -4.54
N ASN A 30 9.29 27.13 -5.21
CA ASN A 30 9.74 25.89 -5.84
C ASN A 30 10.56 25.01 -4.90
N ALA A 31 10.68 25.37 -3.61
CA ALA A 31 11.37 24.54 -2.65
C ALA A 31 10.57 23.24 -2.47
N PRO A 32 11.21 22.06 -2.62
CA PRO A 32 10.51 20.79 -2.49
C PRO A 32 9.92 20.68 -1.08
N THR A 33 8.61 20.44 -1.00
CA THR A 33 7.95 20.18 0.27
C THR A 33 8.41 18.81 0.76
N LEU A 34 8.87 18.73 2.01
CA LEU A 34 9.22 17.45 2.64
C LEU A 34 7.94 16.61 2.82
N HIS A 35 7.64 15.74 1.86
CA HIS A 35 6.56 14.77 1.98
C HIS A 35 7.04 13.57 2.80
N THR A 36 6.89 13.64 4.12
CA THR A 36 7.14 12.49 5.00
C THR A 36 5.95 11.54 4.96
N VAL A 37 6.11 10.41 4.25
CA VAL A 37 5.17 9.29 4.34
C VAL A 37 5.30 8.70 5.74
N ARG A 38 4.24 8.78 6.56
CA ARG A 38 4.21 8.07 7.85
C ARG A 38 4.29 6.58 7.59
N ASP A 39 5.21 5.91 8.27
CA ASP A 39 5.28 4.45 8.23
C ASP A 39 3.96 3.86 8.75
N ARG A 40 3.30 3.07 7.91
CA ARG A 40 2.03 2.42 8.25
C ARG A 40 2.37 0.98 8.61
N GLN A 41 1.98 0.58 9.82
CA GLN A 41 2.09 -0.81 10.25
C GLN A 41 1.04 -1.67 9.53
N VAL A 42 1.34 -2.03 8.28
CA VAL A 42 0.53 -2.86 7.40
C VAL A 42 1.34 -4.06 6.93
N MET A 43 0.66 -5.17 6.71
CA MET A 43 1.23 -6.38 6.13
C MET A 43 0.92 -6.39 4.64
N THR A 44 1.95 -6.48 3.79
CA THR A 44 1.75 -6.60 2.34
C THR A 44 1.17 -7.98 1.99
N LEU A 45 0.59 -8.08 0.80
CA LEU A 45 0.06 -9.35 0.30
C LEU A 45 1.18 -10.37 0.08
N GLU A 46 2.32 -9.96 -0.47
CA GLU A 46 3.48 -10.82 -0.72
C GLU A 46 4.01 -11.41 0.58
N SER A 47 4.14 -10.58 1.63
CA SER A 47 4.53 -11.04 2.96
C SER A 47 3.54 -12.06 3.53
N ALA A 48 2.25 -11.92 3.21
CA ALA A 48 1.21 -12.86 3.66
C ALA A 48 1.25 -14.17 2.89
N LEU A 49 1.47 -14.13 1.57
CA LEU A 49 1.66 -15.31 0.74
C LEU A 49 2.86 -16.13 1.22
N ASP A 50 4.00 -15.48 1.45
CA ASP A 50 5.21 -16.15 1.93
C ASP A 50 4.97 -16.80 3.30
N ARG A 51 4.36 -16.07 4.23
CA ARG A 51 4.09 -16.56 5.58
C ARG A 51 3.12 -17.75 5.57
N VAL A 52 1.98 -17.62 4.88
CA VAL A 52 0.97 -18.69 4.81
C VAL A 52 1.54 -19.91 4.10
N SER A 53 2.26 -19.72 2.99
CA SER A 53 2.88 -20.82 2.24
C SER A 53 3.91 -21.59 3.07
N ASN A 54 4.77 -20.86 3.81
CA ASN A 54 5.79 -21.47 4.65
C ASN A 54 5.18 -22.28 5.80
N MET A 55 4.16 -21.73 6.47
CA MET A 55 3.48 -22.40 7.57
C MET A 55 2.66 -23.62 7.11
N LEU A 56 1.99 -23.54 5.96
CA LEU A 56 1.34 -24.70 5.33
C LEU A 56 2.34 -25.78 4.89
N GLY A 57 3.61 -25.43 4.72
CA GLY A 57 4.68 -26.38 4.45
C GLY A 57 5.06 -27.25 5.65
N LEU A 58 4.73 -26.81 6.86
CA LEU A 58 5.18 -27.43 8.12
C LEU A 58 4.14 -28.35 8.76
N THR A 59 2.85 -28.15 8.46
CA THR A 59 1.75 -28.94 9.03
C THR A 59 0.96 -29.70 7.95
N LEU A 60 0.42 -30.85 8.32
CA LEU A 60 -0.54 -31.61 7.51
C LEU A 60 -1.98 -31.44 7.98
N ASP A 61 -2.17 -30.82 9.16
CA ASP A 61 -3.46 -30.67 9.80
C ASP A 61 -4.15 -29.35 9.42
N TRP A 62 -5.45 -29.30 9.67
CA TRP A 62 -6.23 -28.07 9.55
C TRP A 62 -5.81 -27.06 10.62
N MET A 63 -5.46 -25.85 10.18
CA MET A 63 -5.16 -24.71 11.04
C MET A 63 -6.17 -23.59 10.81
N VAL A 64 -6.40 -22.76 11.83
CA VAL A 64 -7.26 -21.57 11.65
C VAL A 64 -6.44 -20.42 11.06
N LEU A 65 -7.09 -19.53 10.30
CA LEU A 65 -6.43 -18.41 9.62
C LEU A 65 -5.64 -17.51 10.59
N GLU A 66 -6.15 -17.35 11.80
CA GLU A 66 -5.56 -16.58 12.90
C GLU A 66 -4.15 -17.06 13.26
N ASP A 67 -3.88 -18.36 13.12
CA ASP A 67 -2.59 -18.96 13.47
C ASP A 67 -1.48 -18.46 12.54
N PHE A 68 -1.84 -18.07 11.31
CA PHE A 68 -0.91 -17.57 10.31
C PHE A 68 -0.53 -16.10 10.51
N LEU A 69 -1.08 -15.41 11.50
CA LEU A 69 -0.75 -14.01 11.76
C LEU A 69 0.64 -13.87 12.41
N PRO A 70 1.33 -12.72 12.24
CA PRO A 70 2.57 -12.46 12.94
C PRO A 70 2.38 -12.47 14.47
N ALA A 71 3.24 -13.20 15.17
CA ALA A 71 3.25 -13.20 16.63
C ALA A 71 3.54 -11.80 17.17
N GLY A 72 2.82 -11.38 18.22
CA GLY A 72 3.03 -10.06 18.83
C GLY A 72 2.62 -8.88 17.95
N ALA A 73 1.85 -9.08 16.87
CA ALA A 73 1.34 -7.99 16.05
C ALA A 73 0.48 -7.03 16.88
N ASP A 74 0.74 -5.73 16.76
CA ASP A 74 -0.07 -4.68 17.36
C ASP A 74 -1.49 -4.66 16.73
N LYS A 75 -2.41 -3.88 17.31
CA LYS A 75 -3.81 -3.87 16.86
C LYS A 75 -3.97 -3.45 15.39
N ARG A 76 -3.12 -2.55 14.88
CA ARG A 76 -3.21 -2.09 13.49
C ARG A 76 -2.64 -3.13 12.52
N LEU A 77 -1.46 -3.67 12.81
CA LEU A 77 -0.85 -4.72 12.01
C LEU A 77 -1.71 -5.97 12.01
N ARG A 78 -2.33 -6.35 13.14
CA ARG A 78 -3.19 -7.54 13.23
C ARG A 78 -4.39 -7.46 12.27
N LYS A 79 -5.02 -6.30 12.12
CA LYS A 79 -6.11 -6.10 11.15
C LYS A 79 -5.61 -6.22 9.71
N SER A 80 -4.50 -5.58 9.39
CA SER A 80 -3.91 -5.65 8.05
C SER A 80 -3.45 -7.06 7.72
N ALA A 81 -2.83 -7.75 8.68
CA ALA A 81 -2.37 -9.12 8.54
C ALA A 81 -3.54 -10.07 8.29
N MET A 82 -4.65 -9.92 9.03
CA MET A 82 -5.85 -10.73 8.80
C MET A 82 -6.38 -10.58 7.36
N ALA A 83 -6.50 -9.34 6.88
CA ALA A 83 -6.96 -9.09 5.52
C ALA A 83 -6.01 -9.68 4.46
N SER A 84 -4.71 -9.42 4.58
CA SER A 84 -3.71 -9.91 3.63
C SER A 84 -3.57 -11.44 3.67
N SER A 85 -3.62 -12.05 4.85
CA SER A 85 -3.62 -13.51 5.01
C SER A 85 -4.86 -14.16 4.43
N PHE A 86 -6.04 -13.54 4.56
CA PHE A 86 -7.26 -14.03 3.93
C PHE A 86 -7.16 -14.03 2.40
N VAL A 87 -6.66 -12.93 1.81
CA VAL A 87 -6.43 -12.87 0.36
C VAL A 87 -5.39 -13.91 -0.07
N ALA A 88 -4.27 -14.03 0.66
CA ALA A 88 -3.25 -15.05 0.40
C ALA A 88 -3.82 -16.47 0.45
N ALA A 89 -4.69 -16.77 1.41
CA ALA A 89 -5.39 -18.04 1.52
C ALA A 89 -6.25 -18.35 0.29
N LEU A 90 -7.03 -17.38 -0.18
CA LEU A 90 -7.84 -17.52 -1.39
C LEU A 90 -6.98 -17.72 -2.64
N GLU A 91 -5.85 -17.02 -2.75
CA GLU A 91 -4.91 -17.19 -3.85
C GLU A 91 -4.26 -18.59 -3.86
N LEU A 92 -3.90 -19.11 -2.69
CA LEU A 92 -3.35 -20.46 -2.56
C LEU A 92 -4.41 -21.53 -2.85
N ALA A 93 -5.67 -21.30 -2.47
CA ALA A 93 -6.77 -22.17 -2.83
C ALA A 93 -7.05 -22.14 -4.34
N ARG A 94 -7.08 -20.94 -4.94
CA ARG A 94 -7.25 -20.74 -6.38
C ARG A 94 -6.17 -21.44 -7.21
N THR A 95 -4.95 -21.49 -6.70
CA THR A 95 -3.81 -22.18 -7.35
C THR A 95 -3.69 -23.67 -6.98
N GLY A 96 -4.65 -24.22 -6.22
CA GLY A 96 -4.67 -25.63 -5.84
C GLY A 96 -3.61 -26.02 -4.82
N ARG A 97 -3.01 -25.06 -4.12
CA ARG A 97 -1.96 -25.27 -3.11
C ARG A 97 -2.52 -25.42 -1.69
N ALA A 98 -3.73 -24.92 -1.45
CA ALA A 98 -4.42 -25.01 -0.17
C ALA A 98 -5.87 -25.48 -0.33
N GLU A 99 -6.39 -26.13 0.70
CA GLU A 99 -7.82 -26.41 0.87
C GLU A 99 -8.37 -25.52 1.99
N LEU A 100 -9.62 -25.05 1.83
CA LEU A 100 -10.30 -24.19 2.79
C LEU A 100 -11.55 -24.87 3.33
N ALA A 101 -11.87 -24.67 4.60
CA ALA A 101 -13.09 -25.15 5.22
C ALA A 101 -13.65 -24.14 6.23
N GLN A 102 -14.94 -23.83 6.14
CA GLN A 102 -15.67 -22.95 7.04
C GLN A 102 -17.09 -23.51 7.24
N ASP A 103 -17.43 -23.84 8.48
CA ASP A 103 -18.68 -24.55 8.80
C ASP A 103 -19.85 -23.57 9.03
N ASP A 104 -19.55 -22.38 9.58
CA ASP A 104 -20.54 -21.36 9.93
C ASP A 104 -20.23 -20.01 9.25
N ILE A 105 -21.27 -19.23 8.98
CA ILE A 105 -21.13 -17.85 8.47
C ILE A 105 -20.34 -17.02 9.49
N PHE A 106 -19.23 -16.41 9.05
CA PHE A 106 -18.29 -15.69 9.91
C PHE A 106 -17.65 -16.55 11.02
N GLY A 107 -17.77 -17.87 10.93
CA GLY A 107 -17.03 -18.81 11.76
C GLY A 107 -15.55 -18.87 11.38
N PRO A 108 -14.74 -19.63 12.14
CA PRO A 108 -13.31 -19.75 11.88
C PRO A 108 -13.04 -20.33 10.49
N LEU A 109 -12.18 -19.65 9.72
CA LEU A 109 -11.71 -20.16 8.44
C LEU A 109 -10.52 -21.07 8.68
N ARG A 110 -10.64 -22.34 8.28
CA ARG A 110 -9.56 -23.31 8.39
C ARG A 110 -8.90 -23.54 7.04
N LEU A 111 -7.61 -23.81 7.08
CA LEU A 111 -6.75 -24.02 5.93
C LEU A 111 -5.86 -25.22 6.17
N ARG A 112 -5.62 -26.00 5.12
CA ARG A 112 -4.55 -27.01 5.11
C ARG A 112 -3.89 -27.07 3.75
N ARG A 113 -2.71 -27.68 3.68
CA ARG A 113 -2.04 -27.94 2.41
C ARG A 113 -2.89 -28.89 1.56
N CYS A 114 -3.07 -28.54 0.28
CA CYS A 114 -3.73 -29.43 -0.67
C CYS A 114 -2.89 -30.70 -0.82
N ARG A 115 -3.51 -31.87 -0.67
CA ARG A 115 -2.84 -33.14 -0.97
C ARG A 115 -2.68 -33.20 -2.49
N THR A 116 -1.44 -33.25 -2.97
CA THR A 116 -1.13 -33.43 -4.39
C THR A 116 -2.03 -34.55 -4.94
N ARG A 117 -2.86 -34.22 -5.93
CA ARG A 117 -3.48 -35.25 -6.77
C ARG A 117 -2.35 -35.86 -7.59
N GLU A 118 -1.87 -37.03 -7.18
CA GLU A 118 -1.22 -37.94 -8.13
C GLU A 118 -2.28 -38.28 -9.18
N THR A 119 -2.21 -37.59 -10.32
CA THR A 119 -2.87 -38.04 -11.54
C THR A 119 -2.25 -39.38 -11.92
N ALA A 120 -3.02 -40.45 -11.75
CA ALA A 120 -2.80 -41.74 -12.41
C ALA A 120 -3.06 -41.60 -13.92
#